data_AF-A0A7V9Q9I9-F1
#
_entry.id   AF-A0A7V9Q9I9-F1
#
_cell.length_a   1.000
_cell.length_b   1.000
_cell.length_c   1.000
_cell.angle_alpha   90.00
_cell.angle_beta   90.00
_cell.angle_gamma   90.00
#
_symmetry.space_group_name_H-M   'P 1'
#
loop_
_entity.id
_entity.type
_entity.pdbx_description
1 polymer ?
#
loop_
_entity_poly.entity_id
_entity_poly.type
_entity_poly.pdbx_seq_one_letter_code
_entity_poly.pdbx_strand_id
1 'polypeptide(L)' 'MKYSAADLLTALGIAALAALGGAAAVYSGIDDAPGGVLIGFLLIVGAVALGLRTKQRAR' A
#
# COMPACT_ATOMS: atom_id res chain seq x y z
N MET A 1 14.90 -5.83 20.11
CA MET A 1 13.62 -5.83 19.36
C MET A 1 13.53 -7.17 18.63
N LYS A 2 12.60 -8.06 19.01
CA LYS A 2 12.37 -9.32 18.29
C LYS A 2 11.24 -9.06 17.30
N TYR A 3 11.56 -8.90 16.02
CA TYR A 3 10.55 -8.79 14.97
C TYR A 3 9.97 -10.18 14.71
N SER A 4 8.65 -10.31 14.76
CA SER A 4 7.97 -11.56 14.40
C SER A 4 7.91 -11.70 12.88
N ALA A 5 7.79 -12.94 12.39
CA ALA A 5 7.51 -13.20 10.97
C ALA A 5 6.24 -12.48 10.50
N ALA A 6 5.25 -12.32 11.39
CA ALA A 6 4.03 -11.57 11.12
C ALA A 6 4.29 -10.07 10.90
N ASP A 7 5.22 -9.47 11.64
CA ASP A 7 5.56 -8.05 11.50
C ASP A 7 6.26 -7.79 10.17
N LEU A 8 7.17 -8.69 9.78
CA LEU A 8 7.86 -8.64 8.49
C LEU A 8 6.88 -8.80 7.33
N LEU A 9 5.97 -9.78 7.40
CA LEU A 9 4.93 -9.97 6.38
C LEU A 9 4.01 -8.76 6.27
N THR A 10 3.66 -8.14 7.40
CA THR A 10 2.81 -6.94 7.41
C THR A 10 3.52 -5.76 6.77
N ALA A 11 4.78 -5.53 7.12
CA ALA A 11 5.60 -4.47 6.53
C ALA A 11 5.78 -4.67 5.02
N LEU A 12 6.07 -5.90 4.60
CA LEU A 12 6.23 -6.26 3.19
C LEU A 12 4.92 -6.08 2.41
N GLY A 13 3.79 -6.50 2.99
CA GLY A 13 2.46 -6.34 2.38
C GLY A 13 2.09 -4.87 2.16
N ILE A 14 2.38 -4.01 3.15
CA ILE A 14 2.14 -2.56 3.03
C ILE A 14 3.01 -1.96 1.93
N ALA A 15 4.30 -2.31 1.88
CA ALA A 15 5.21 -1.83 0.85
C ALA A 15 4.79 -2.29 -0.55
N ALA A 16 4.38 -3.56 -0.71
CA ALA A 16 3.89 -4.11 -1.97
C ALA A 16 2.61 -3.41 -2.45
N LEU A 17 1.66 -3.15 -1.54
CA LEU A 17 0.42 -2.42 -1.84
C LEU A 17 0.70 -0.98 -2.32
N ALA A 18 1.62 -0.27 -1.65
CA ALA A 18 2.01 1.07 -2.06
C ALA A 18 2.71 1.07 -3.43
N ALA A 19 3.60 0.10 -3.69
CA ALA A 19 4.28 -0.06 -4.97
C ALA A 19 3.29 -0.38 -6.11
N LEU A 20 2.35 -1.28 -5.88
CA LEU A 20 1.26 -1.59 -6.82
C LEU A 20 0.39 -0.37 -7.09
N GLY A 21 0.06 0.41 -6.06
CA GLY A 21 -0.71 1.64 -6.22
C GLY A 21 0.03 2.69 -7.04
N GLY A 22 1.32 2.88 -6.78
CA GLY A 22 2.18 3.77 -7.58
C GLY A 22 2.31 3.31 -9.03
N ALA A 23 2.51 2.01 -9.26
CA ALA A 23 2.56 1.44 -10.60
C ALA A 23 1.23 1.64 -11.34
N ALA A 24 0.09 1.35 -10.70
CA ALA A 24 -1.23 1.57 -11.29
C ALA A 24 -1.45 3.04 -11.69
N ALA A 25 -1.07 3.98 -10.81
CA ALA A 25 -1.19 5.40 -11.11
C ALA A 25 -0.29 5.83 -12.28
N VAL A 26 0.98 5.42 -12.30
CA VAL A 26 1.93 5.78 -13.36
C VAL A 26 1.56 5.16 -14.70
N TYR A 27 1.26 3.85 -14.73
CA TYR A 27 0.94 3.15 -15.96
C TYR A 27 -0.45 3.49 -16.51
N SER A 28 -1.38 3.97 -15.68
CA SER A 28 -2.69 4.44 -16.17
C SER A 28 -2.61 5.72 -17.00
N GLY A 29 -1.54 6.50 -16.87
CA GLY A 29 -1.27 7.64 -17.74
C GLY A 29 -0.93 7.26 -19.18
N ILE A 30 -0.64 5.99 -19.46
CA ILE A 30 -0.38 5.50 -20.84
C ILE A 30 -1.70 5.29 -21.61
N ASP A 31 -2.80 5.03 -20.91
CA ASP A 31 -4.12 4.74 -21.50
C ASP A 31 -5.13 5.87 -21.25
N ASP A 32 -4.70 7.02 -20.70
CA ASP A 32 -5.55 8.13 -20.23
C ASP A 32 -6.74 7.65 -19.37
N ALA A 33 -6.58 6.50 -18.70
CA ALA A 33 -7.67 5.82 -18.00
C ALA A 33 -7.76 6.38 -16.57
N PRO A 34 -8.72 7.28 -16.25
CA PRO A 34 -8.79 7.92 -14.94
C PRO A 34 -9.01 6.91 -13.80
N GLY A 35 -9.57 5.74 -14.12
CA GLY A 35 -9.79 4.64 -13.17
C GLY A 35 -8.49 4.08 -12.60
N GLY A 36 -7.41 3.99 -13.38
CA GLY A 36 -6.15 3.44 -12.91
C GLY A 36 -5.45 4.36 -11.90
N VAL A 37 -5.55 5.68 -12.08
CA VAL A 37 -5.09 6.67 -11.11
C VAL A 37 -5.89 6.56 -9.80
N LEU A 38 -7.21 6.43 -9.87
CA LEU A 38 -8.08 6.31 -8.70
C LEU A 38 -7.81 5.02 -7.90
N ILE A 39 -7.67 3.88 -8.59
CA ILE A 39 -7.32 2.61 -7.97
C ILE A 39 -5.92 2.71 -7.34
N GLY A 40 -4.96 3.29 -8.05
CA GLY A 40 -3.62 3.50 -7.54
C GLY A 40 -3.61 4.32 -6.26
N PHE A 41 -4.37 5.41 -6.24
CA PHE A 41 -4.52 6.27 -5.08
C PHE A 41 -5.16 5.54 -3.89
N LEU A 42 -6.23 4.78 -4.13
CA LEU A 42 -6.88 3.95 -3.10
C LEU A 42 -5.92 2.94 -2.47
N LEU A 43 -5.08 2.28 -3.28
CA LEU A 43 -4.10 1.31 -2.80
C LEU A 43 -3.04 1.98 -1.92
N ILE A 44 -2.56 3.17 -2.30
CA ILE A 44 -1.59 3.93 -1.50
C ILE A 44 -2.20 4.37 -0.17
N VAL A 45 -3.38 5.01 -0.19
CA VAL A 45 -4.06 5.47 1.03
C VAL A 45 -4.43 4.29 1.93
N GLY A 46 -4.91 3.19 1.34
CA GLY A 46 -5.21 1.95 2.05
C GLY A 46 -3.98 1.38 2.74
N ALA A 47 -2.82 1.34 2.06
CA ALA A 47 -1.56 0.88 2.64
C ALA A 47 -1.15 1.71 3.87
N VAL A 48 -1.28 3.04 3.78
CA VAL A 48 -0.98 3.95 4.89
C VAL A 48 -1.94 3.71 6.06
N ALA A 49 -3.24 3.64 5.81
CA ALA A 49 -4.25 3.38 6.84
C ALA A 49 -4.02 2.02 7.52
N LEU A 50 -3.66 0.98 6.76
CA LEU A 50 -3.34 -0.33 7.28
C LEU A 50 -2.10 -0.27 8.19
N GLY A 51 -1.05 0.45 7.77
CA GLY A 51 0.17 0.64 8.55
C GLY A 51 -0.05 1.43 9.85
N LEU A 52 -0.94 2.43 9.84
CA LEU A 52 -1.32 3.14 11.06
C LEU A 52 -2.11 2.23 12.00
N ARG A 53 -3.06 1.44 11.48
CA ARG A 53 -3.86 0.50 12.28
C ARG A 53 -3.01 -0.61 12.90
N THR A 54 -2.03 -1.14 12.18
CA THR A 54 -1.13 -2.19 12.70
C THR A 54 -0.23 -1.62 13.79
N LYS A 55 0.29 -0.40 13.63
CA LYS A 55 1.02 0.30 14.71
C LYS A 55 0.14 0.57 15.93
N GLN A 56 -1.11 0.99 15.75
CA GLN A 56 -2.04 1.21 16.86
C GLN A 56 -2.37 -0.07 17.62
N ARG A 57 -2.50 -1.22 16.93
CA ARG A 57 -2.73 -2.53 17.56
C ARG A 57 -1.51 -3.10 18.27
N ALA A 58 -0.31 -2.68 17.88
CA ALA A 58 0.94 -3.13 18.48
C ALA A 58 1.32 -2.32 19.74
N ARG A 59 0.60 -1.24 20.05
CA ARG A 59 0.79 -0.39 21.23
C ARG A 59 -0.17 -0.78 22.34
#